data_AF-A0A5C9A190-F1
#
_entry.id   AF-A0A5C9A190-F1
#
_cell.length_a   1.000
_cell.length_b   1.000
_cell.length_c   1.000
_cell.angle_alpha   90.00
_cell.angle_beta   90.00
_cell.angle_gamma   90.00
#
_symmetry.space_group_name_H-M   'P 1'
#
loop_
_entity.id
_entity.type
_entity.pdbx_description
1 polymer ?
#
loop_
_entity_poly.entity_id
_entity_poly.type
_entity_poly.pdbx_seq_one_letter_code
_entity_poly.pdbx_strand_id
1 'polypeptide(L)'
;MTLKFVRSLICRTGHLPAACLVLLAASAASNTFASPMTCESSSGSFTREWSFDSAEACGTGKGNPNSSADIEGLGGVFDLPGSGVWTKRGDVTDNGDDSDWLNVSLTSGNWGDKDIEATWTLAAGFWDTFGLGVFTVHVGHGPTDNLSDFGAFMITPGEYNGTWQFSQTGAQGGGGGLSNAGIWTTGVPIDPREQPIPNPGVPALMALGLLLMARQLRRRRRMPG
;
A
#
# COMPACT_ATOMS: atom_id res chain seq x y z
N MET A 1 -20.37 -3.96 16.02
CA MET A 1 -20.17 -4.17 17.48
C MET A 1 -19.92 -2.82 18.12
N THR A 2 -20.78 -2.39 19.04
CA THR A 2 -20.87 -1.02 19.58
C THR A 2 -20.16 -0.95 20.93
N LEU A 3 -18.99 -0.32 21.02
CA LEU A 3 -18.34 -0.07 22.32
C LEU A 3 -18.93 1.20 22.96
N LYS A 4 -19.85 0.98 23.91
CA LYS A 4 -20.14 1.93 25.00
C LYS A 4 -19.17 1.68 26.14
N PHE A 5 -18.56 2.74 26.67
CA PHE A 5 -18.32 3.06 28.09
C PHE A 5 -17.01 3.84 28.26
N VAL A 6 -17.10 5.13 28.59
CA VAL A 6 -16.17 5.77 29.52
C VAL A 6 -16.99 6.62 30.49
N ARG A 7 -16.98 6.20 31.77
CA ARG A 7 -17.61 6.92 32.88
C ARG A 7 -16.84 8.22 33.15
N SER A 8 -17.59 9.31 33.23
CA SER A 8 -17.14 10.64 33.66
C SER A 8 -16.65 10.60 35.12
N LEU A 9 -15.40 10.97 35.36
CA LEU A 9 -14.87 11.21 36.71
C LEU A 9 -15.12 12.69 37.07
N ILE A 10 -16.04 12.93 38.00
CA ILE A 10 -16.28 14.26 38.59
C ILE A 10 -15.32 14.43 39.77
N CYS A 11 -14.34 15.33 39.63
CA CYS A 11 -13.41 15.69 40.69
C CYS A 11 -14.02 16.79 41.58
N ARG A 12 -14.22 16.51 42.88
CA ARG A 12 -14.71 17.46 43.88
C ARG A 12 -13.57 18.32 44.44
N THR A 13 -13.85 19.61 44.59
CA THR A 13 -12.97 20.70 44.99
C THR A 13 -12.54 20.63 46.46
N GLY A 14 -11.23 20.73 46.71
CA GLY A 14 -10.60 20.98 48.01
C GLY A 14 -9.15 21.41 47.81
N HIS A 15 -8.71 22.43 48.54
CA HIS A 15 -7.51 23.24 48.30
C HIS A 15 -6.15 22.51 48.16
N LEU A 16 -5.25 23.16 47.38
CA LEU A 16 -3.78 22.99 47.18
C LEU A 16 -3.31 21.96 46.12
N PRO A 17 -2.11 22.13 45.52
CA PRO A 17 -1.53 23.28 44.81
C PRO A 17 -1.31 22.95 43.31
N ALA A 18 -0.81 23.93 42.55
CA ALA A 18 -0.59 23.90 41.10
C ALA A 18 0.38 22.81 40.59
N ALA A 19 -0.06 21.55 40.51
CA ALA A 19 0.67 20.47 39.85
C ALA A 19 -0.26 19.30 39.47
N CYS A 20 -1.35 19.58 38.76
CA CYS A 20 -2.20 18.53 38.20
C CYS A 20 -2.59 18.90 36.76
N LEU A 21 -1.58 19.11 35.91
CA LEU A 21 -1.78 19.09 34.46
C LEU A 21 -1.89 17.62 34.07
N VAL A 22 -3.09 17.07 34.26
CA VAL A 22 -3.45 15.71 33.83
C VAL A 22 -3.24 15.64 32.33
N LEU A 23 -2.19 14.94 31.90
CA LEU A 23 -1.99 14.49 30.53
C LEU A 23 -3.09 13.49 30.18
N LEU A 24 -4.27 14.00 29.80
CA LEU A 24 -5.16 13.28 28.89
C LEU A 24 -4.55 13.42 27.48
N ALA A 25 -3.43 12.75 27.24
CA ALA A 25 -2.98 12.49 25.87
C ALA A 25 -3.92 11.41 25.33
N ALA A 26 -5.01 11.85 24.72
CA ALA A 26 -5.93 10.99 24.00
C ALA A 26 -5.12 10.15 23.01
N SER A 27 -5.01 8.85 23.29
CA SER A 27 -4.58 7.84 22.36
C SER A 27 -5.68 7.67 21.31
N ALA A 28 -5.84 8.68 20.45
CA ALA A 28 -6.38 8.46 19.13
C ALA A 28 -5.33 7.63 18.41
N ALA A 29 -5.53 6.31 18.38
CA ALA A 29 -4.87 5.46 17.41
C ALA A 29 -5.37 5.95 16.04
N SER A 30 -4.65 6.91 15.47
CA SER A 30 -4.81 7.23 14.06
C SER A 30 -4.48 5.94 13.33
N ASN A 31 -5.49 5.29 12.75
CA ASN A 31 -5.26 4.32 11.70
C ASN A 31 -4.66 5.12 10.54
N THR A 32 -3.34 5.27 10.56
CA THR A 32 -2.60 5.83 9.45
C THR A 32 -2.64 4.75 8.39
N PHE A 33 -3.68 4.77 7.54
CA PHE A 33 -3.63 4.04 6.29
C PHE A 33 -2.37 4.52 5.56
N ALA A 34 -1.55 3.58 5.10
CA ALA A 34 -0.42 3.94 4.26
C ALA A 34 -0.97 4.75 3.09
N SER A 35 -0.31 5.87 2.76
CA SER A 35 -0.67 6.58 1.55
C SER A 35 -0.52 5.62 0.37
N PRO A 36 -1.45 5.64 -0.60
CA PRO A 36 -1.32 4.81 -1.78
C PRO A 36 0.04 4.95 -2.43
N MET A 37 0.64 3.82 -2.74
CA MET A 37 1.88 3.75 -3.48
C MET A 37 1.58 3.93 -4.96
N THR A 38 2.34 4.81 -5.61
CA THR A 38 2.16 5.12 -7.02
C THR A 38 3.44 4.84 -7.78
N CYS A 39 3.29 4.34 -9.00
CA CYS A 39 4.35 4.15 -9.97
C CYS A 39 3.87 4.65 -11.32
N GLU A 40 4.82 5.19 -12.09
CA GLU A 40 4.55 5.80 -13.38
C GLU A 40 5.48 5.24 -14.45
N SER A 41 5.00 5.26 -15.69
CA SER A 41 5.79 5.00 -16.88
C SER A 41 5.43 6.04 -17.93
N SER A 42 6.44 6.70 -18.49
CA SER A 42 6.24 7.75 -19.50
C SER A 42 7.15 7.55 -20.69
N SER A 43 6.64 7.86 -21.88
CA SER A 43 7.40 7.94 -23.13
C SER A 43 7.74 9.38 -23.54
N GLY A 44 7.31 10.37 -22.73
CA GLY A 44 7.35 11.79 -23.07
C GLY A 44 6.12 12.30 -23.86
N SER A 45 5.32 11.42 -24.46
CA SER A 45 4.04 11.79 -25.13
C SER A 45 2.81 11.26 -24.42
N PHE A 46 3.00 10.29 -23.53
CA PHE A 46 1.96 9.65 -22.74
C PHE A 46 2.56 9.17 -21.42
N THR A 47 1.73 9.20 -20.38
CA THR A 47 2.06 8.75 -19.03
C THR A 47 1.00 7.77 -18.57
N ARG A 48 1.46 6.63 -18.06
CA ARG A 48 0.65 5.64 -17.35
C ARG A 48 0.98 5.78 -15.88
N GLU A 49 -0.04 5.88 -15.06
CA GLU A 49 0.08 5.94 -13.62
C GLU A 49 -0.76 4.83 -13.02
N TRP A 50 -0.16 4.07 -12.10
CA TRP A 50 -0.85 3.06 -11.30
C TRP A 50 -0.70 3.44 -9.83
N SER A 51 -1.78 3.36 -9.07
CA SER A 51 -1.78 3.60 -7.63
C SER A 51 -2.41 2.42 -6.88
N PHE A 52 -1.89 2.08 -5.71
CA PHE A 52 -2.30 0.94 -4.90
C PHE A 52 -2.15 1.24 -3.41
N ASP A 53 -3.19 1.04 -2.60
CA ASP A 53 -3.21 1.49 -1.20
C ASP A 53 -2.29 0.68 -0.25
N SER A 54 -2.31 -0.64 -0.36
CA SER A 54 -1.61 -1.54 0.56
C SER A 54 -0.41 -2.22 -0.09
N ALA A 55 0.55 -1.43 -0.55
CA ALA A 55 1.78 -1.92 -1.14
C ALA A 55 3.04 -1.45 -0.40
N GLU A 56 4.03 -2.33 -0.32
CA GLU A 56 5.38 -2.03 0.19
C GLU A 56 6.33 -1.58 -0.91
N ALA A 57 6.01 -1.91 -2.16
CA ALA A 57 6.77 -1.52 -3.33
C ALA A 57 5.93 -1.47 -4.61
N CYS A 58 6.35 -0.65 -5.57
CA CYS A 58 5.86 -0.73 -6.94
C CYS A 58 7.02 -0.79 -7.95
N GLY A 59 6.81 -1.53 -9.04
CA GLY A 59 7.62 -1.52 -10.26
C GLY A 59 6.75 -1.46 -11.52
N THR A 60 7.37 -1.17 -12.66
CA THR A 60 6.70 -1.22 -13.96
C THR A 60 7.55 -2.01 -14.96
N GLY A 61 6.93 -2.78 -15.84
CA GLY A 61 7.62 -3.65 -16.80
C GLY A 61 6.97 -3.70 -18.18
N LYS A 62 7.57 -4.44 -19.11
CA LYS A 62 7.10 -4.58 -20.51
C LYS A 62 6.26 -5.84 -20.72
N GLY A 63 5.36 -5.80 -21.70
CA GLY A 63 4.49 -6.91 -22.06
C GLY A 63 3.49 -7.32 -20.98
N ASN A 64 2.81 -8.45 -21.20
CA ASN A 64 2.01 -9.10 -20.18
C ASN A 64 2.93 -10.02 -19.35
N PRO A 65 3.02 -9.86 -18.02
CA PRO A 65 3.83 -10.77 -17.20
C PRO A 65 3.27 -12.20 -17.32
N ASN A 66 4.12 -13.12 -17.77
CA ASN A 66 3.77 -14.51 -18.05
C ASN A 66 4.76 -15.52 -17.46
N SER A 67 5.84 -15.03 -16.85
CA SER A 67 6.88 -15.85 -16.23
C SER A 67 7.43 -15.21 -14.95
N SER A 68 8.09 -16.01 -14.11
CA SER A 68 8.80 -15.51 -12.93
C SER A 68 9.83 -14.43 -13.28
N ALA A 69 10.50 -14.59 -14.43
CA ALA A 69 11.51 -13.66 -14.90
C ALA A 69 10.95 -12.25 -15.18
N ASP A 70 9.66 -12.12 -15.50
CA ASP A 70 9.03 -10.82 -15.71
C ASP A 70 8.89 -10.04 -14.39
N ILE A 71 8.64 -10.75 -13.29
CA ILE A 71 8.54 -10.17 -11.95
C ILE A 71 9.94 -9.89 -11.40
N GLU A 72 10.86 -10.84 -11.51
CA GLU A 72 12.26 -10.68 -11.10
C GLU A 72 12.97 -9.55 -11.87
N GLY A 73 12.63 -9.39 -13.16
CA GLY A 73 13.17 -8.35 -14.04
C GLY A 73 12.86 -6.92 -13.60
N LEU A 74 11.89 -6.72 -12.70
CA LEU A 74 11.64 -5.42 -12.06
C LEU A 74 12.76 -5.03 -11.08
N GLY A 75 13.49 -6.02 -10.55
CA GLY A 75 14.62 -5.84 -9.64
C GLY A 75 14.25 -5.34 -8.24
N GLY A 76 15.28 -5.07 -7.44
CA GLY A 76 15.14 -4.52 -6.09
C GLY A 76 14.34 -5.42 -5.17
N VAL A 77 13.23 -4.89 -4.65
CA VAL A 77 12.29 -5.59 -3.76
C VAL A 77 11.50 -6.74 -4.42
N PHE A 78 11.54 -6.86 -5.75
CA PHE A 78 10.96 -8.00 -6.47
C PHE A 78 11.97 -9.15 -6.68
N ASP A 79 13.26 -8.88 -6.43
CA ASP A 79 14.38 -9.84 -6.50
C ASP A 79 14.98 -10.03 -5.09
N LEU A 80 14.14 -10.49 -4.16
CA LEU A 80 14.55 -10.69 -2.78
C LEU A 80 15.31 -12.01 -2.61
N PRO A 81 16.47 -12.03 -1.92
CA PRO A 81 17.17 -13.26 -1.61
C PRO A 81 16.26 -14.23 -0.85
N GLY A 82 15.99 -15.39 -1.44
CA GLY A 82 15.11 -16.40 -0.84
C GLY A 82 13.62 -16.25 -1.16
N SER A 83 13.21 -15.29 -1.99
CA SER A 83 11.84 -15.22 -2.51
C SER A 83 11.48 -16.50 -3.24
N GLY A 84 12.40 -17.10 -3.99
CA GLY A 84 12.13 -18.27 -4.83
C GLY A 84 11.43 -17.89 -6.13
N VAL A 85 10.93 -18.89 -6.86
CA VAL A 85 10.32 -18.70 -8.18
C VAL A 85 8.89 -18.16 -8.03
N TRP A 86 8.65 -16.97 -8.55
CA TRP A 86 7.32 -16.38 -8.63
C TRP A 86 6.39 -17.26 -9.48
N THR A 87 5.26 -17.61 -8.90
CA THR A 87 4.23 -18.41 -9.55
C THR A 87 2.95 -17.58 -9.68
N LYS A 88 2.40 -17.49 -10.89
CA LYS A 88 1.10 -16.87 -11.13
C LYS A 88 0.00 -17.74 -10.50
N ARG A 89 -0.84 -17.13 -9.65
CA ARG A 89 -1.92 -17.81 -8.93
C ARG A 89 -3.32 -17.36 -9.34
N GLY A 90 -3.41 -16.29 -10.12
CA GLY A 90 -4.66 -15.79 -10.62
C GLY A 90 -4.45 -14.78 -11.73
N ASP A 91 -5.44 -14.71 -12.60
CA ASP A 91 -5.58 -13.74 -13.68
C ASP A 91 -7.07 -13.41 -13.76
N VAL A 92 -7.40 -12.13 -13.76
CA VAL A 92 -8.75 -11.58 -13.77
C VAL A 92 -8.85 -10.69 -15.01
N THR A 93 -9.76 -11.05 -15.91
CA THR A 93 -9.94 -10.37 -17.21
C THR A 93 -11.29 -9.68 -17.35
N ASP A 94 -12.26 -10.01 -16.49
CA ASP A 94 -13.58 -9.39 -16.45
C ASP A 94 -14.06 -9.19 -15.01
N ASN A 95 -15.10 -8.35 -14.83
CA ASN A 95 -15.71 -8.13 -13.53
C ASN A 95 -16.43 -9.39 -13.05
N GLY A 96 -16.06 -9.87 -11.85
CA GLY A 96 -16.61 -11.10 -11.30
C GLY A 96 -15.91 -12.37 -11.78
N ASP A 97 -14.82 -12.26 -12.55
CA ASP A 97 -13.85 -13.33 -12.68
C ASP A 97 -13.12 -13.47 -11.34
N ASP A 98 -13.53 -14.48 -10.56
CA ASP A 98 -12.80 -14.90 -9.37
C ASP A 98 -11.69 -15.85 -9.79
N SER A 99 -10.45 -15.46 -9.57
CA SER A 99 -9.38 -16.45 -9.46
C SER A 99 -9.36 -17.01 -8.04
N ASP A 100 -8.85 -18.23 -7.86
CA ASP A 100 -8.81 -18.92 -6.55
C ASP A 100 -8.23 -18.07 -5.41
N TRP A 101 -7.37 -17.09 -5.74
CA TRP A 101 -6.64 -16.28 -4.77
C TRP A 101 -6.88 -14.78 -4.85
N LEU A 102 -7.44 -14.27 -5.95
CA LEU A 102 -7.64 -12.85 -6.21
C LEU A 102 -9.00 -12.61 -6.86
N ASN A 103 -9.75 -11.66 -6.29
CA ASN A 103 -10.92 -11.05 -6.89
C ASN A 103 -10.65 -9.56 -7.10
N VAL A 104 -11.03 -9.06 -8.28
CA VAL A 104 -11.00 -7.64 -8.61
C VAL A 104 -12.39 -7.19 -9.04
N SER A 105 -12.84 -6.06 -8.51
CA SER A 105 -14.10 -5.42 -8.91
C SER A 105 -13.84 -3.97 -9.26
N LEU A 106 -14.08 -3.61 -10.53
CA LEU A 106 -14.04 -2.22 -10.97
C LEU A 106 -15.15 -1.42 -10.27
N THR A 107 -14.79 -0.29 -9.68
CA THR A 107 -15.72 0.69 -9.08
C THR A 107 -16.00 1.86 -10.01
N SER A 108 -15.10 2.09 -10.98
CA SER A 108 -15.24 3.08 -12.05
C SER A 108 -14.49 2.61 -13.30
N GLY A 109 -14.99 2.96 -14.49
CA GLY A 109 -14.45 2.51 -15.77
C GLY A 109 -14.80 1.06 -16.11
N ASN A 110 -14.20 0.53 -17.18
CA ASN A 110 -14.36 -0.83 -17.67
C ASN A 110 -13.00 -1.45 -18.03
N TRP A 111 -12.96 -2.79 -18.17
CA TRP A 111 -11.86 -3.45 -18.86
C TRP A 111 -11.72 -2.87 -20.28
N GLY A 112 -10.50 -2.54 -20.67
CA GLY A 112 -10.20 -1.81 -21.91
C GLY A 112 -10.22 -0.29 -21.79
N ASP A 113 -10.68 0.28 -20.67
CA ASP A 113 -10.63 1.72 -20.43
C ASP A 113 -9.23 2.17 -19.97
N LYS A 114 -9.01 3.49 -20.06
CA LYS A 114 -7.75 4.17 -19.77
C LYS A 114 -7.70 4.84 -18.41
N ASP A 115 -8.87 4.98 -17.78
CA ASP A 115 -9.04 5.55 -16.45
C ASP A 115 -9.99 4.64 -15.69
N ILE A 116 -9.48 3.99 -14.66
CA ILE A 116 -10.21 2.99 -13.89
C ILE A 116 -9.93 3.17 -12.40
N GLU A 117 -10.92 2.80 -11.61
CA GLU A 117 -10.78 2.60 -10.18
C GLU A 117 -11.35 1.23 -9.85
N ALA A 118 -10.71 0.53 -8.93
CA ALA A 118 -11.11 -0.82 -8.59
C ALA A 118 -10.76 -1.17 -7.15
N THR A 119 -11.45 -2.19 -6.67
CA THR A 119 -11.12 -2.88 -5.42
C THR A 119 -10.46 -4.21 -5.74
N TRP A 120 -9.62 -4.66 -4.83
CA TRP A 120 -9.02 -5.99 -4.86
C TRP A 120 -9.30 -6.69 -3.53
N THR A 121 -9.45 -8.00 -3.58
CA THR A 121 -9.57 -8.85 -2.40
C THR A 121 -8.81 -10.15 -2.60
N LEU A 122 -8.14 -10.63 -1.56
CA LEU A 122 -7.48 -11.93 -1.54
C LEU A 122 -8.33 -12.96 -0.83
N ALA A 123 -8.26 -14.21 -1.29
CA ALA A 123 -8.96 -15.30 -0.64
C ALA A 123 -8.49 -15.51 0.80
N ALA A 124 -9.39 -16.00 1.65
CA ALA A 124 -9.05 -16.38 3.02
C ALA A 124 -7.95 -17.45 3.02
N GLY A 125 -6.95 -17.30 3.88
CA GLY A 125 -5.81 -18.22 3.96
C GLY A 125 -4.70 -17.98 2.92
N PHE A 126 -4.77 -16.89 2.15
CA PHE A 126 -3.70 -16.49 1.23
C PHE A 126 -2.34 -16.41 1.97
N TRP A 127 -2.28 -15.65 3.06
CA TRP A 127 -1.05 -15.49 3.85
C TRP A 127 -0.70 -16.72 4.71
N ASP A 128 -1.62 -17.65 4.90
CA ASP A 128 -1.34 -18.96 5.51
C ASP A 128 -0.62 -19.90 4.52
N THR A 129 -0.64 -19.56 3.23
CA THR A 129 -0.08 -20.38 2.15
C THR A 129 1.18 -19.74 1.54
N PHE A 130 1.20 -18.42 1.40
CA PHE A 130 2.26 -17.69 0.72
C PHE A 130 2.93 -16.66 1.63
N GLY A 131 4.25 -16.50 1.48
CA GLY A 131 5.00 -15.49 2.21
C GLY A 131 4.90 -14.11 1.57
N LEU A 132 4.84 -14.06 0.24
CA LEU A 132 4.84 -12.84 -0.56
C LEU A 132 3.77 -12.90 -1.65
N GLY A 133 3.17 -11.76 -1.94
CA GLY A 133 2.20 -11.55 -3.01
C GLY A 133 2.52 -10.30 -3.82
N VAL A 134 2.48 -10.41 -5.14
CA VAL A 134 2.63 -9.29 -6.08
C VAL A 134 1.37 -9.19 -6.93
N PHE A 135 0.66 -8.08 -6.78
CA PHE A 135 -0.46 -7.73 -7.64
C PHE A 135 0.06 -7.07 -8.91
N THR A 136 -0.34 -7.56 -10.08
CA THR A 136 0.04 -6.98 -11.37
C THR A 136 -1.18 -6.49 -12.12
N VAL A 137 -1.03 -5.37 -12.83
CA VAL A 137 -2.05 -4.84 -13.72
C VAL A 137 -1.42 -4.65 -15.09
N HIS A 138 -1.94 -5.36 -16.10
CA HIS A 138 -1.47 -5.22 -17.47
C HIS A 138 -2.44 -4.36 -18.28
N VAL A 139 -1.87 -3.51 -19.11
CA VAL A 139 -2.55 -2.65 -20.07
C VAL A 139 -2.12 -3.03 -21.47
N GLY A 140 -3.07 -3.47 -22.29
CA GLY A 140 -2.78 -4.02 -23.61
C GLY A 140 -2.34 -2.93 -24.59
N HIS A 141 -1.15 -3.03 -25.18
CA HIS A 141 -0.69 -2.10 -26.21
C HIS A 141 0.05 -2.79 -27.37
N GLY A 142 0.14 -2.09 -28.51
CA GLY A 142 0.83 -2.56 -29.71
C GLY A 142 2.36 -2.50 -29.59
N PRO A 143 3.10 -3.21 -30.46
CA PRO A 143 4.52 -3.50 -30.31
C PRO A 143 5.49 -2.31 -30.50
N THR A 144 5.01 -1.07 -30.65
CA THR A 144 5.83 0.05 -31.16
C THR A 144 6.36 1.00 -30.10
N ASP A 145 5.92 0.89 -28.84
CA ASP A 145 6.13 1.95 -27.87
C ASP A 145 6.96 1.46 -26.68
N ASN A 146 8.03 2.18 -26.33
CA ASN A 146 8.89 1.92 -25.17
C ASN A 146 8.18 2.22 -23.83
N LEU A 147 6.88 1.97 -23.69
CA LEU A 147 6.09 2.15 -22.45
C LEU A 147 6.02 0.89 -21.62
N SER A 148 5.93 1.03 -20.30
CA SER A 148 5.65 -0.13 -19.45
C SER A 148 4.22 -0.58 -19.68
N ASP A 149 4.03 -1.85 -19.98
CA ASP A 149 2.73 -2.46 -20.28
C ASP A 149 2.09 -3.07 -19.03
N PHE A 150 2.80 -3.12 -17.91
CA PHE A 150 2.21 -3.46 -16.63
C PHE A 150 2.80 -2.69 -15.46
N GLY A 151 1.98 -2.48 -14.43
CA GLY A 151 2.39 -2.10 -13.09
C GLY A 151 2.36 -3.31 -12.17
N ALA A 152 3.26 -3.36 -11.19
CA ALA A 152 3.37 -4.45 -10.22
C ALA A 152 3.55 -3.89 -8.81
N PHE A 153 2.76 -4.38 -7.87
CA PHE A 153 2.73 -3.92 -6.49
C PHE A 153 2.99 -5.09 -5.55
N MET A 154 4.01 -4.98 -4.72
CA MET A 154 4.23 -5.96 -3.64
C MET A 154 3.24 -5.67 -2.52
N ILE A 155 2.28 -6.56 -2.33
CA ILE A 155 1.20 -6.40 -1.35
C ILE A 155 1.80 -6.47 0.05
N THR A 156 1.43 -5.53 0.90
CA THR A 156 1.81 -5.55 2.32
C THR A 156 1.30 -6.85 2.96
N PRO A 157 2.17 -7.68 3.55
CA PRO A 157 1.74 -8.93 4.16
C PRO A 157 0.67 -8.73 5.23
N GLY A 158 -0.33 -9.62 5.24
CA GLY A 158 -1.47 -9.56 6.14
C GLY A 158 -2.62 -8.70 5.64
N GLU A 159 -2.44 -7.91 4.59
CA GLU A 159 -3.53 -7.18 3.95
C GLU A 159 -4.32 -8.09 3.01
N TYR A 160 -5.65 -8.02 3.10
CA TYR A 160 -6.56 -8.90 2.34
C TYR A 160 -7.44 -8.14 1.35
N ASN A 161 -7.47 -6.82 1.41
CA ASN A 161 -8.30 -6.01 0.55
C ASN A 161 -7.76 -4.59 0.47
N GLY A 162 -8.19 -3.90 -0.58
CA GLY A 162 -7.88 -2.50 -0.78
C GLY A 162 -8.40 -1.99 -2.11
N THR A 163 -7.82 -0.89 -2.54
CA THR A 163 -8.17 -0.13 -3.72
C THR A 163 -6.95 0.10 -4.58
N TRP A 164 -7.18 0.17 -5.88
CA TRP A 164 -6.15 0.51 -6.84
C TRP A 164 -6.76 1.32 -7.99
N GLN A 165 -5.90 2.06 -8.66
CA GLN A 165 -6.29 2.95 -9.75
C GLN A 165 -5.28 2.84 -10.88
N PHE A 166 -5.76 3.02 -12.10
CA PHE A 166 -4.91 3.22 -13.27
C PHE A 166 -5.45 4.39 -14.06
N SER A 167 -4.55 5.26 -14.49
CA SER A 167 -4.85 6.35 -15.41
C SER A 167 -3.82 6.42 -16.52
N GLN A 168 -4.27 6.82 -17.70
CA GLN A 168 -3.40 7.09 -18.82
C GLN A 168 -3.68 8.48 -19.39
N THR A 169 -2.70 9.37 -19.30
CA THR A 169 -2.78 10.74 -19.80
C THR A 169 -1.87 10.95 -21.03
N GLY A 170 -2.31 11.75 -22.01
CA GLY A 170 -1.54 12.05 -23.25
C GLY A 170 -2.30 11.80 -24.56
N ALA A 171 -1.71 12.20 -25.70
CA ALA A 171 -2.41 12.29 -26.99
C ALA A 171 -2.40 10.99 -27.82
N GLN A 172 -3.61 10.44 -28.02
CA GLN A 172 -4.16 9.58 -29.08
C GLN A 172 -3.27 8.58 -29.85
N GLY A 173 -3.41 7.32 -29.46
CA GLY A 173 -3.50 6.14 -30.33
C GLY A 173 -4.45 5.14 -29.65
N GLY A 174 -5.38 4.52 -30.39
CA GLY A 174 -6.55 3.80 -29.86
C GLY A 174 -6.31 2.50 -29.09
N GLY A 175 -5.11 2.26 -28.54
CA GLY A 175 -4.81 1.09 -27.70
C GLY A 175 -4.35 1.50 -26.30
N GLY A 176 -4.08 0.52 -25.43
CA GLY A 176 -3.51 0.77 -24.09
C GLY A 176 -4.48 0.60 -22.92
N GLY A 177 -5.67 0.06 -23.13
CA GLY A 177 -6.64 -0.13 -22.06
C GLY A 177 -6.26 -1.25 -21.10
N LEU A 178 -6.83 -1.22 -19.89
CA LEU A 178 -6.69 -2.31 -18.93
C LEU A 178 -7.05 -3.65 -19.57
N SER A 179 -6.13 -4.62 -19.53
CA SER A 179 -6.33 -5.92 -20.17
C SER A 179 -6.56 -7.02 -19.15
N ASN A 180 -5.79 -7.04 -18.05
CA ASN A 180 -6.00 -7.99 -16.97
C ASN A 180 -5.38 -7.47 -15.65
N ALA A 181 -5.80 -8.09 -14.56
CA ALA A 181 -5.11 -8.03 -13.28
C ALA A 181 -4.66 -9.44 -12.89
N GLY A 182 -3.57 -9.57 -12.17
CA GLY A 182 -3.02 -10.88 -11.79
C GLY A 182 -2.40 -10.86 -10.41
N ILE A 183 -2.29 -12.05 -9.83
CA ILE A 183 -1.60 -12.25 -8.55
C ILE A 183 -0.46 -13.26 -8.74
N TRP A 184 0.72 -12.86 -8.29
CA TRP A 184 1.92 -13.67 -8.27
C TRP A 184 2.31 -13.92 -6.82
N THR A 185 2.76 -15.14 -6.53
CA THR A 185 3.09 -15.54 -5.16
C THR A 185 4.44 -16.21 -5.13
N THR A 186 5.13 -16.07 -4.01
CA THR A 186 6.31 -16.85 -3.72
C THR A 186 6.58 -16.94 -2.22
N GLY A 187 7.60 -17.71 -1.84
CA GLY A 187 8.02 -17.89 -0.46
C GLY A 187 7.08 -18.75 0.39
N VAL A 188 7.54 -19.05 1.60
CA VAL A 188 6.76 -19.74 2.63
C VAL A 188 6.05 -18.71 3.51
N PRO A 189 4.90 -19.05 4.12
CA PRO A 189 4.18 -18.18 5.04
C PRO A 189 5.13 -17.54 6.06
N ILE A 190 5.10 -16.21 6.14
CA ILE A 190 5.88 -15.48 7.15
C ILE A 190 5.15 -15.65 8.47
N ASP A 191 5.85 -16.14 9.51
CA ASP A 191 5.28 -16.16 10.85
C ASP A 191 4.85 -14.73 11.21
N PRO A 192 3.59 -14.48 11.59
CA PRO A 192 3.12 -13.16 11.99
C PRO A 192 3.97 -12.48 13.07
N ARG A 193 4.78 -13.25 13.82
CA ARG A 193 5.73 -12.75 14.82
C ARG A 193 7.02 -12.17 14.22
N GLU A 194 7.34 -12.51 12.97
CA GLU A 194 8.53 -12.06 12.26
C GLU A 194 8.25 -10.86 11.35
N GLN A 195 6.97 -10.52 11.14
CA GLN A 195 6.55 -9.32 10.43
C GLN A 195 7.16 -8.07 11.11
N PRO A 196 7.96 -7.26 10.40
CA PRO A 196 8.41 -5.99 10.92
C PRO A 196 7.19 -5.12 11.14
N ILE A 197 6.76 -4.97 12.41
CA ILE A 197 5.59 -4.16 12.75
C ILE A 197 5.83 -2.76 12.16
N PRO A 198 5.04 -2.32 11.16
CA PRO A 198 5.14 -0.97 10.67
C PRO A 198 4.94 -0.07 11.87
N ASN A 199 5.93 0.75 12.17
CA ASN A 199 5.97 1.49 13.42
C ASN A 199 5.71 2.97 13.10
N PRO A 200 4.48 3.35 12.65
CA PRO A 200 4.17 4.73 12.27
C PRO A 200 4.34 5.69 13.45
N GLY A 201 4.36 5.16 14.68
CA GLY A 201 4.61 5.91 15.89
C GLY A 201 6.08 6.30 16.10
N VAL A 202 7.07 5.55 15.62
CA VAL A 202 8.49 5.81 15.95
C VAL A 202 8.99 7.16 15.42
N PRO A 203 8.80 7.52 14.14
CA PRO A 203 9.23 8.84 13.66
C PRO A 203 8.42 9.96 14.31
N ALA A 204 7.12 9.75 14.57
CA ALA A 204 6.27 10.73 15.25
C ALA A 204 6.71 10.97 16.70
N LEU A 205 7.03 9.90 17.44
CA LEU A 205 7.55 9.96 18.82
C LEU A 205 8.94 10.59 18.85
N MET A 206 9.80 10.31 17.87
CA MET A 206 11.10 10.96 17.74
C MET A 206 10.95 12.46 17.48
N ALA A 207 10.08 12.87 16.55
CA ALA A 207 9.82 14.28 16.27
C ALA A 207 9.26 15.01 17.50
N LEU A 208 8.33 14.39 18.23
CA LEU A 208 7.77 14.95 19.46
C LEU A 208 8.84 15.07 20.55
N GLY A 209 9.70 14.06 20.70
CA GLY A 209 10.84 14.08 21.63
C GLY A 209 11.80 15.23 21.34
N LEU A 210 12.15 15.45 20.07
CA LEU A 210 13.01 16.56 19.64
C LEU A 210 12.36 17.93 19.91
N LEU A 211 11.06 18.09 19.65
CA LEU A 211 10.32 19.32 19.95
C LEU A 211 10.31 19.65 21.45
N LEU A 212 10.11 18.64 22.31
CA LEU A 212 10.14 18.80 23.76
C LEU A 212 11.55 19.20 24.25
N MET A 213 12.60 18.56 23.73
CA MET A 213 13.99 18.94 24.04
C MET A 213 14.31 20.37 23.61
N ALA A 214 13.92 20.76 22.39
CA ALA A 214 14.13 22.12 21.88
C ALA A 214 13.44 23.17 22.76
N ARG A 215 12.22 22.88 23.24
CA ARG A 215 11.48 23.77 24.16
C ARG A 215 12.16 23.89 25.52
N GLN A 216 12.69 22.80 26.08
CA GLN A 216 13.44 22.81 27.35
C GLN A 216 14.72 23.65 27.23
N LEU A 217 15.48 23.49 26.14
CA LEU A 217 16.70 24.27 25.90
C LEU A 217 16.41 25.78 25.79
N ARG A 218 15.32 26.17 25.13
CA ARG A 218 14.91 27.60 25.08
C ARG A 218 14.56 28.18 26.44
N ARG A 219 13.94 27.39 27.34
CA ARG A 219 13.61 27.85 28.70
C ARG A 219 14.86 28.11 29.54
N ARG A 220 15.87 27.24 29.45
CA ARG A 220 17.14 27.42 30.19
C ARG A 220 17.91 28.68 29.80
N ARG A 221 17.84 29.10 28.53
CA ARG A 221 18.51 30.33 28.04
C ARG A 221 17.84 31.64 28.50
N ARG A 222 16.64 31.58 29.06
CA ARG A 222 15.87 32.78 29.46
C ARG A 222 15.89 33.08 30.95
N MET A 223 16.65 32.35 31.76
CA MET A 223 16.84 32.72 33.17
C MET A 223 18.01 33.70 33.27
N PRO A 224 17.78 34.98 33.62
CA PRO A 224 18.86 35.91 33.94
C PRO A 224 19.54 35.46 35.24
N GLY A 225 20.87 35.48 35.26
CA GLY A 225 21.68 35.30 36.45
C GLY A 225 21.71 36.55 37.32
#